data_AF-A0A4Y2AMQ4-F1
#
_entry.id   AF-A0A4Y2AMQ4-F1
#
_cell.length_a   1.000
_cell.length_b   1.000
_cell.length_c   1.000
_cell.angle_alpha   90.00
_cell.angle_beta   90.00
_cell.angle_gamma   90.00
#
_symmetry.space_group_name_H-M   'P 1'
#
loop_
_entity.id
_entity.type
_entity.pdbx_description
1 polymer ?
#
loop_
_entity_poly.entity_id
_entity_poly.type
_entity_poly.pdbx_seq_one_letter_code
_entity_poly.pdbx_strand_id
1 'polypeptide(L)'
;MDSSRSAHRAVIQFLHAEGEHASQIYRRMKEVYGEQCLALCKIFRWCPRYEAGGVNIKDMPRPGQAHVVTNSATISAVDELIRQNRRITNT
;
A
#
# COMPACT_ATOMS: atom_id res chain seq x y z
N MET A 1 15.56 -10.31 6.91
CA MET A 1 15.21 -8.91 6.63
C MET A 1 13.70 -8.78 6.57
N ASP A 2 13.12 -7.68 7.06
CA ASP A 2 11.68 -7.45 6.90
C ASP A 2 11.34 -7.30 5.41
N SER A 3 10.61 -8.27 4.88
CA SER A 3 10.23 -8.36 3.46
C SER A 3 8.91 -7.62 3.17
N SER A 4 8.38 -6.87 4.14
CA SER A 4 7.14 -6.13 3.97
C SER A 4 7.21 -5.16 2.77
N ARG A 5 6.07 -4.95 2.11
CA ARG A 5 5.97 -4.00 0.97
C ARG A 5 6.33 -2.57 1.39
N SER A 6 6.01 -2.21 2.63
CA SER A 6 6.33 -0.91 3.22
C SER A 6 7.83 -0.75 3.46
N ALA A 7 8.51 -1.79 3.96
CA ALA A 7 9.97 -1.77 4.13
C ALA A 7 10.69 -1.58 2.79
N HIS A 8 10.31 -2.34 1.76
CA HIS A 8 10.88 -2.18 0.43
C HIS A 8 10.69 -0.75 -0.14
N ARG A 9 9.54 -0.12 0.11
CA ARG A 9 9.27 1.27 -0.32
C ARG A 9 10.11 2.28 0.44
N ALA A 10 10.28 2.10 1.75
CA ALA A 10 11.14 2.94 2.56
C ALA A 10 12.60 2.90 2.05
N VAL A 11 13.08 1.71 1.69
CA VAL A 11 14.43 1.54 1.11
C VAL A 11 14.53 2.21 -0.26
N ILE A 12 13.52 2.08 -1.13
CA ILE A 12 13.50 2.78 -2.43
C ILE A 12 13.54 4.30 -2.21
N GLN A 13 12.74 4.82 -1.28
CA GLN A 13 12.71 6.25 -0.96
C GLN A 13 14.05 6.75 -0.45
N PHE A 14 14.68 6.01 0.47
CA PHE A 14 15.98 6.35 1.02
C PHE A 14 17.06 6.39 -0.08
N LEU A 15 17.21 5.32 -0.86
CA LEU A 15 18.22 5.25 -1.92
C LEU A 15 17.98 6.28 -3.02
N HIS A 16 16.71 6.58 -3.33
CA HIS A 16 16.39 7.63 -4.28
C HIS A 16 16.75 9.03 -3.74
N ALA A 17 16.57 9.28 -2.44
CA ALA A 17 17.00 10.52 -1.81
C ALA A 17 18.54 10.67 -1.75
N GLU A 18 19.29 9.56 -1.74
CA GLU A 18 20.74 9.57 -1.95
C GLU A 18 21.15 9.93 -3.40
N GLY A 19 20.19 10.06 -4.33
CA GLY A 19 20.43 10.37 -5.74
C GLY A 19 20.68 9.14 -6.62
N GLU A 20 20.42 7.93 -6.12
CA GLU A 20 20.60 6.70 -6.90
C GLU A 20 19.56 6.56 -8.01
N HIS A 21 20.01 6.13 -9.19
CA HIS A 21 19.12 5.83 -10.30
C HIS A 21 18.38 4.49 -10.07
N ALA A 22 17.16 4.34 -10.61
CA ALA A 22 16.31 3.17 -10.38
C ALA A 22 16.98 1.81 -10.67
N SER A 23 17.88 1.75 -11.65
CA SER A 23 18.67 0.55 -11.98
C SER A 23 19.71 0.19 -10.91
N GLN A 24 20.27 1.20 -10.24
CA GLN A 24 21.25 1.02 -9.16
C GLN A 24 20.54 0.67 -7.84
N ILE A 25 19.38 1.29 -7.59
CA ILE A 25 18.46 0.91 -6.50
C ILE A 25 18.11 -0.58 -6.60
N TYR A 26 17.74 -1.07 -7.78
CA TYR A 26 17.41 -2.49 -7.98
C TYR A 26 18.59 -3.42 -7.68
N ARG A 27 19.82 -3.06 -8.09
CA ARG A 27 21.01 -3.86 -7.79
C ARG A 27 21.23 -3.99 -6.29
N ARG A 28 21.22 -2.87 -5.56
CA ARG A 28 21.36 -2.87 -4.09
C ARG A 28 20.25 -3.64 -3.39
N MET A 29 19.00 -3.43 -3.83
CA MET A 29 17.87 -4.18 -3.26
C MET A 29 17.97 -5.68 -3.54
N LYS A 30 18.46 -6.09 -4.72
CA LYS A 30 18.63 -7.51 -5.06
C LYS A 30 19.73 -8.18 -4.26
N GLU A 31 20.80 -7.46 -3.93
CA GLU A 31 21.86 -7.96 -3.04
C GLU A 31 21.33 -8.23 -1.62
N VAL A 32 20.43 -7.37 -1.12
CA VAL A 32 19.90 -7.46 0.25
C VAL A 32 18.70 -8.42 0.37
N TYR A 33 17.74 -8.33 -0.56
CA TYR A 33 16.48 -9.07 -0.51
C TYR A 33 16.49 -10.34 -1.38
N GLY A 34 17.49 -10.52 -2.24
CA GLY A 34 17.59 -11.69 -3.12
C GLY A 34 16.35 -11.87 -3.99
N GLU A 35 15.77 -13.06 -3.95
CA GLU A 35 14.53 -13.39 -4.69
C GLU A 35 13.30 -12.64 -4.21
N GLN A 36 13.31 -12.13 -2.98
CA GLN A 36 12.19 -11.37 -2.42
C GLN A 36 12.18 -9.91 -2.90
N CYS A 37 13.23 -9.48 -3.61
CA CYS A 37 13.35 -8.13 -4.13
C CYS A 37 12.18 -7.79 -5.06
N LEU A 38 11.67 -6.57 -4.95
CA LEU A 38 10.68 -6.06 -5.89
C LEU A 38 11.24 -6.05 -7.32
N ALA A 39 10.37 -6.39 -8.27
CA ALA A 39 10.70 -6.28 -9.69
C ALA A 39 11.09 -4.84 -10.05
N LEU A 40 12.05 -4.71 -10.97
CA LEU A 40 12.58 -3.43 -11.44
C LEU A 40 11.46 -2.46 -11.87
N CYS A 41 10.41 -2.95 -12.53
CA CYS A 41 9.26 -2.15 -12.95
C CYS A 41 8.51 -1.48 -11.78
N LYS A 42 8.50 -2.08 -10.60
CA LYS A 42 7.91 -1.47 -9.40
C LYS A 42 8.78 -0.32 -8.89
N ILE A 43 10.11 -0.49 -8.92
CA ILE A 43 11.05 0.57 -8.50
C ILE A 43 10.90 1.79 -9.42
N PHE A 44 10.89 1.58 -10.74
CA PHE A 44 10.64 2.66 -11.71
C PHE A 44 9.29 3.36 -11.51
N ARG A 45 8.25 2.63 -11.06
CA ARG A 45 6.96 3.24 -10.74
C ARG A 45 7.00 4.12 -9.49
N TRP A 46 7.89 3.82 -8.54
CA TRP A 46 7.99 4.52 -7.26
C TRP A 46 8.94 5.72 -7.29
N CYS A 47 10.07 5.66 -8.00
CA CYS A 47 11.03 6.78 -8.05
C CYS A 47 10.38 8.13 -8.44
N PRO A 48 9.57 8.25 -9.52
CA PRO A 48 8.93 9.52 -9.86
C PRO A 48 7.91 10.02 -8.81
N ARG A 49 7.34 9.11 -8.02
CA ARG A 49 6.40 9.48 -6.95
C ARG A 49 7.11 10.16 -5.79
N TYR A 50 8.35 9.76 -5.53
CA TYR A 50 9.20 10.36 -4.51
C TYR A 50 9.73 11.72 -4.96
N GLU A 51 10.04 11.91 -6.25
CA GLU A 51 10.38 13.23 -6.80
C GLU A 51 9.24 14.24 -6.67
N ALA A 52 8.00 13.80 -6.85
CA ALA A 52 6.81 14.65 -6.67
C ALA A 52 6.49 15.00 -5.19
N GLY A 53 7.43 14.80 -4.26
CA GLY A 53 7.25 15.06 -2.83
C GLY A 53 6.44 13.99 -2.08
N GLY A 54 6.20 12.82 -2.70
CA GLY A 54 5.39 11.76 -2.13
C GLY A 54 6.09 11.02 -1.00
N VAL A 55 5.99 11.49 0.24
CA VAL A 55 6.54 10.84 1.44
C VAL A 55 5.75 9.62 1.93
N ASN A 56 4.63 9.28 1.28
CA ASN A 56 3.73 8.27 1.79
C ASN A 56 4.21 6.85 1.45
N ILE A 57 4.72 6.15 2.46
CA ILE A 57 5.19 4.76 2.36
C ILE A 57 4.00 3.78 2.25
N LYS A 58 2.83 4.16 2.77
CA LYS A 58 1.62 3.33 2.77
C LYS A 58 0.93 3.34 1.41
N ASP A 59 0.20 2.27 1.12
CA ASP A 59 -0.73 2.24 -0.01
C ASP A 59 -1.78 3.34 0.19
N MET A 60 -1.92 4.22 -0.80
CA MET A 60 -3.05 5.15 -0.81
C MET A 60 -4.36 4.35 -0.99
N PRO A 61 -5.46 4.80 -0.38
CA PRO A 61 -6.76 4.21 -0.63
C PRO A 61 -7.05 4.23 -2.13
N ARG A 62 -7.66 3.15 -2.63
CA ARG A 62 -7.97 3.02 -4.05
C ARG A 62 -9.00 4.08 -4.42
N PRO A 63 -8.81 4.83 -5.52
CA PRO A 63 -9.84 5.72 -6.03
C PRO A 63 -11.12 4.91 -6.28
N GLY A 64 -12.26 5.37 -5.77
CA GLY A 64 -13.55 4.70 -5.89
C GLY A 64 -13.95 3.81 -4.71
N GLN A 65 -13.06 3.55 -3.75
CA GLN A 65 -13.48 2.98 -2.47
C GLN A 65 -13.89 4.12 -1.55
N ALA A 66 -15.19 4.32 -1.38
CA ALA A 66 -15.68 5.25 -0.39
C ALA A 66 -15.15 4.81 0.98
N HIS A 67 -14.35 5.67 1.60
CA HIS A 67 -13.96 5.55 3.00
C HIS A 67 -15.17 5.95 3.85
N VAL A 68 -16.35 5.34 3.58
CA VAL A 68 -17.52 5.50 4.44
C VAL A 68 -17.03 5.03 5.78
N VAL A 69 -16.88 6.00 6.68
CA VAL A 69 -16.60 5.80 8.09
C VAL A 69 -17.51 4.65 8.50
N THR A 70 -16.90 3.53 8.85
CA THR A 70 -17.56 2.40 9.49
C THR A 70 -17.93 2.89 10.88
N ASN A 71 -18.84 3.86 10.95
CA ASN A 71 -19.30 4.42 12.19
C ASN A 71 -20.05 3.28 12.87
N SER A 72 -19.68 2.95 14.10
CA SER A 72 -20.30 1.84 14.82
C SER A 72 -21.82 1.96 14.83
N ALA A 73 -22.33 3.20 14.86
CA ALA A 73 -23.75 3.51 14.71
C ALA A 73 -24.38 2.93 13.42
N THR A 74 -23.72 3.06 12.27
CA THR A 74 -24.23 2.55 10.99
C THR A 74 -24.18 1.03 10.94
N ILE A 75 -23.13 0.41 11.51
CA ILE A 75 -23.01 -1.05 11.61
C ILE A 75 -24.11 -1.59 12.53
N SER A 76 -24.31 -0.98 13.70
CA SER A 76 -25.34 -1.37 14.66
C SER A 76 -26.76 -1.21 14.09
N ALA A 77 -27.02 -0.15 13.34
CA ALA A 77 -28.31 0.03 12.67
C ALA A 77 -28.58 -1.04 11.61
N VAL A 78 -27.56 -1.45 10.85
CA VAL A 78 -27.67 -2.56 9.90
C VAL A 78 -27.87 -3.89 10.62
N ASP A 79 -27.12 -4.17 11.69
CA ASP A 79 -27.27 -5.37 12.50
C ASP A 79 -28.67 -5.48 13.14
N GLU A 80 -29.20 -4.37 13.62
CA GLU A 80 -30.55 -4.29 14.17
C GLU A 80 -31.61 -4.56 13.10
N LEU A 81 -31.45 -3.97 11.91
CA LEU A 81 -32.34 -4.22 10.78
C LEU A 81 -32.34 -5.70 10.35
N ILE A 82 -31.18 -6.35 10.35
CA ILE A 82 -31.05 -7.78 10.04
C ILE A 82 -31.74 -8.63 11.11
N ARG A 83 -31.56 -8.29 12.40
CA ARG A 83 -32.23 -9.00 13.52
C ARG A 83 -33.75 -8.87 13.48
N GLN A 84 -34.27 -7.73 13.03
CA GLN A 84 -35.70 -7.48 12.93
C GLN A 84 -36.35 -8.16 11.73
N ASN A 85 -35.60 -8.50 10.67
CA ASN A 85 -36.14 -9.02 9.42
C ASN A 85 -35.77 -10.50 9.17
N ARG A 86 -36.72 -11.41 9.38
CA ARG A 86 -36.55 -12.88 9.15
C ARG A 86 -36.33 -13.31 7.69
N ARG A 87 -36.43 -12.40 6.71
CA ARG A 87 -36.40 -12.68 5.27
C ARG A 87 -35.18 -12.13 4.52
N ILE A 88 -34.23 -11.50 5.21
CA ILE A 88 -33.02 -11.01 4.55
C ILE A 88 -32.06 -12.20 4.38
N THR A 89 -31.91 -12.66 3.16
CA THR A 89 -30.85 -13.61 2.77
C THR A 89 -29.62 -12.81 2.36
N ASN A 90 -28.53 -12.95 3.11
CA ASN A 90 -27.23 -12.42 2.68
C ASN A 90 -26.84 -13.09 1.36
N THR A 91 -26.61 -12.28 0.32
CA THR A 91 -26.07 -12.74 -0.99
C THR A 91 -24.66 -12.21 -1.16
#